data_AF-A0A1D6EFH8-F1
#
_entry.id   AF-A0A1D6EFH8-F1
#
_cell.length_a   1.000
_cell.length_b   1.000
_cell.length_c   1.000
_cell.angle_alpha   90.00
_cell.angle_beta   90.00
_cell.angle_gamma   90.00
#
_symmetry.space_group_name_H-M   'P 1'
#
loop_
_entity.id
_entity.type
_entity.pdbx_description
1 polymer ?
#
loop_
_entity_poly.entity_id
_entity_poly.type
_entity_poly.pdbx_seq_one_letter_code
_entity_poly.pdbx_strand_id
1 'polypeptide(L)'
;MDKAPQSDMERRLVEQLREGKFAKNAPVQSGRRGCYYTSIPASVKHKDISGGDLTALNLDKTSLLETILAKNYEGQEDLFLGELQFAFIAFMMGQSLEAFMQWKALVSLLLSCSDAPLHTRTNMFIKFIRTLYYQLKHGFQHTQDSKSGDMGNSLCLDETWFSRDIFLYRLSKDFFTVVFEAPVVDGDLLSWARKLKSLLETTFGWDLEDDAVNLIDEDDEFAPVVVEMDGS
;
A
#
# COMPACT_ATOMS: atom_id res chain seq x y z
N MET A 1 -4.09 8.50 22.33
CA MET A 1 -3.37 7.81 21.24
C MET A 1 -4.31 6.74 20.75
N ASP A 2 -5.14 7.08 19.76
CA ASP A 2 -6.13 6.14 19.23
C ASP A 2 -5.40 5.18 18.30
N LYS A 3 -5.26 3.92 18.72
CA LYS A 3 -4.83 2.84 17.82
C LYS A 3 -5.92 2.70 16.76
N ALA A 4 -5.55 2.80 15.49
CA ALA A 4 -6.43 2.41 14.40
C ALA A 4 -6.90 0.95 14.63
N PRO A 5 -8.15 0.62 14.28
CA PRO A 5 -8.63 -0.76 14.41
C PRO A 5 -7.75 -1.67 13.55
N GLN A 6 -7.12 -2.63 14.22
CA GLN A 6 -6.22 -3.60 13.60
C GLN A 6 -7.07 -4.58 12.77
N SER A 7 -6.77 -4.70 11.47
CA SER A 7 -7.46 -5.65 10.57
C SER A 7 -7.24 -7.10 11.05
N ASP A 8 -8.18 -8.00 10.77
CA ASP A 8 -8.02 -9.42 11.12
C ASP A 8 -6.77 -10.05 10.46
N MET A 9 -6.34 -9.55 9.30
CA MET A 9 -5.05 -9.95 8.70
C MET A 9 -3.86 -9.52 9.55
N GLU A 10 -3.91 -8.30 10.09
CA GLU A 10 -2.86 -7.78 10.96
C GLU A 10 -2.78 -8.56 12.27
N ARG A 11 -3.90 -9.11 12.76
CA ARG A 11 -3.91 -10.01 13.93
C ARG A 11 -3.28 -11.36 13.62
N ARG A 12 -3.60 -11.97 12.47
CA ARG A 12 -3.01 -13.25 12.03
C ARG A 12 -1.50 -13.15 11.82
N LEU A 13 -1.03 -12.04 11.23
CA LEU A 13 0.39 -11.78 11.05
C LEU A 13 1.13 -11.64 12.40
N VAL A 14 0.55 -10.97 13.40
CA VAL A 14 1.11 -10.94 14.77
C VAL A 14 1.31 -12.35 15.33
N GLU A 15 0.33 -13.22 15.13
CA GLU A 15 0.33 -14.57 15.69
C GLU A 15 1.42 -15.46 15.07
N GLN A 16 1.56 -15.45 13.75
CA GLN A 16 2.60 -16.22 13.04
C GLN A 16 4.02 -15.73 13.37
N LEU A 17 4.22 -14.41 13.51
CA LEU A 17 5.49 -13.84 13.91
C LEU A 17 5.86 -14.18 15.36
N ARG A 18 4.85 -14.37 16.23
CA ARG A 18 5.06 -14.79 17.62
C ARG A 18 5.44 -16.27 17.72
N GLU A 19 4.97 -17.11 16.79
CA GLU A 19 5.31 -18.53 16.70
C GLU A 19 6.71 -18.75 16.10
N GLY A 20 7.20 -17.81 15.27
CA GLY A 20 8.59 -17.71 14.84
C GLY A 20 9.53 -17.45 16.03
N LYS A 21 10.13 -18.50 16.59
CA LYS A 21 10.99 -18.43 17.78
C LYS A 21 12.13 -17.41 17.62
N PHE A 22 12.15 -16.35 18.43
CA PHE A 22 13.37 -15.68 18.87
C PHE A 22 13.42 -15.51 20.39
N ALA A 23 14.64 -15.65 20.91
CA ALA A 23 14.96 -16.06 22.26
C ALA A 23 14.35 -15.20 23.39
N LYS A 24 13.84 -15.90 24.40
CA LYS A 24 13.57 -15.33 25.72
C LYS A 24 14.89 -15.01 26.43
N ASN A 25 14.93 -13.81 27.03
CA ASN A 25 15.74 -13.35 28.17
C ASN A 25 17.02 -12.55 27.87
N ALA A 26 16.92 -11.23 28.03
CA ALA A 26 17.95 -10.37 28.64
C ALA A 26 17.26 -9.09 29.18
N PRO A 27 17.69 -8.51 30.31
CA PRO A 27 17.11 -7.27 30.82
C PRO A 27 17.53 -6.12 29.91
N VAL A 28 16.56 -5.36 29.42
CA VAL A 28 16.71 -4.34 28.39
C VAL A 28 16.46 -2.97 28.99
N GLN A 29 17.44 -2.08 28.91
CA GLN A 29 17.25 -0.65 29.16
C GLN A 29 16.10 -0.10 28.31
N SER A 30 15.26 0.74 28.92
CA SER A 30 13.94 1.19 28.44
C SER A 30 13.93 2.15 27.23
N GLY A 31 14.89 2.04 26.32
CA GLY A 31 14.78 2.64 24.99
C GLY A 31 13.86 1.80 24.12
N ARG A 32 12.99 2.43 23.31
CA ARG A 32 12.17 1.71 22.33
C ARG A 32 13.13 0.96 21.38
N ARG A 33 13.21 -0.36 21.52
CA ARG A 33 13.95 -1.22 20.58
C ARG A 33 13.12 -1.36 19.32
N GLY A 34 13.59 -0.81 18.21
CA GLY A 34 12.87 -0.87 16.93
C GLY A 34 13.44 0.08 15.89
N CYS A 35 12.83 0.06 14.71
CA CYS A 35 13.12 1.02 13.64
C CYS A 35 12.34 2.31 13.90
N TYR A 36 12.97 3.47 13.69
CA TYR A 36 12.34 4.77 13.87
C TYR A 36 11.72 5.24 12.55
N TYR A 37 10.53 4.74 12.25
CA TYR A 37 9.79 5.12 11.04
C TYR A 37 9.12 6.48 11.16
N THR A 38 8.96 7.13 10.01
CA THR A 38 8.17 8.35 9.88
C THR A 38 6.69 8.05 10.15
N SER A 39 6.03 8.87 10.95
CA SER A 39 4.60 8.69 11.22
C SER A 39 3.77 9.10 10.02
N ILE A 40 3.05 8.15 9.42
CA ILE A 40 2.11 8.37 8.33
C ILE A 40 0.68 8.43 8.87
N PRO A 41 0.00 9.59 8.84
CA PRO A 41 -1.39 9.70 9.28
C PRO A 41 -2.32 8.94 8.34
N ALA A 42 -3.20 8.11 8.89
CA ALA A 42 -4.21 7.38 8.08
C ALA A 42 -5.28 8.32 7.48
N SER A 43 -5.60 9.42 8.17
CA SER A 43 -6.56 10.43 7.70
C SER A 43 -6.10 11.83 8.09
N VAL A 44 -6.39 12.79 7.23
CA VAL A 44 -6.22 14.20 7.54
C VAL A 44 -7.40 14.62 8.40
N LYS A 45 -7.12 15.14 9.60
CA LYS A 45 -8.14 15.64 10.54
C LYS A 45 -7.81 17.08 10.90
N HIS A 46 -8.63 18.01 10.43
CA HIS A 46 -8.55 19.41 10.81
C HIS A 46 -9.88 19.86 11.40
N LYS A 47 -9.82 20.58 12.52
CA LYS A 47 -11.02 21.09 13.21
C LYS A 47 -11.58 22.36 12.58
N ASP A 48 -10.77 23.08 11.81
CA ASP A 48 -11.07 24.43 11.32
C ASP A 48 -11.33 24.48 9.80
N ILE A 49 -11.62 23.32 9.19
CA ILE A 49 -11.83 23.19 7.74
C ILE A 49 -13.27 22.75 7.46
N SER A 50 -13.86 23.25 6.36
CA SER A 50 -15.18 22.83 5.89
C SER A 50 -15.25 21.32 5.63
N GLY A 51 -16.41 20.69 5.85
CA GLY A 51 -16.57 19.26 5.61
C GLY A 51 -16.26 18.83 4.16
N GLY A 52 -16.58 19.69 3.19
CA GLY A 52 -16.26 19.45 1.78
C GLY A 52 -14.76 19.44 1.52
N ASP A 53 -14.04 20.44 2.03
CA ASP A 53 -12.59 20.55 1.91
C ASP A 53 -11.88 19.40 2.64
N LEU A 54 -12.37 19.00 3.81
CA LEU A 54 -11.85 17.85 4.56
C LEU A 54 -12.03 16.54 3.77
N THR A 55 -13.15 16.39 3.08
CA THR A 55 -13.41 15.24 2.21
C THR A 55 -12.46 15.24 1.02
N ALA A 56 -12.29 16.38 0.35
CA ALA A 56 -11.36 16.53 -0.77
C ALA A 56 -9.91 16.17 -0.36
N LEU A 57 -9.45 16.64 0.81
CA LEU A 57 -8.12 16.30 1.36
C LEU A 57 -7.95 14.81 1.72
N ASN A 58 -9.06 14.08 1.91
CA ASN A 58 -9.01 12.65 2.19
C ASN A 58 -9.25 11.78 0.96
N LEU A 59 -9.80 12.32 -0.12
CA LEU A 59 -9.89 11.67 -1.43
C LEU A 59 -8.57 11.70 -2.19
N ASP A 60 -7.85 12.83 -2.16
CA ASP A 60 -6.50 12.95 -2.72
C ASP A 60 -5.47 13.23 -1.63
N LYS A 61 -4.55 12.29 -1.42
CA LYS A 61 -3.50 12.40 -0.40
C LYS A 61 -2.27 13.20 -0.86
N THR A 62 -2.29 13.82 -2.02
CA THR A 62 -1.19 14.66 -2.54
C THR A 62 -0.77 15.73 -1.54
N SER A 63 -1.73 16.44 -0.93
CA SER A 63 -1.44 17.47 0.10
C SER A 63 -0.77 16.90 1.37
N LEU A 64 -1.15 15.67 1.76
CA LEU A 64 -0.56 14.97 2.90
C LEU A 64 0.87 14.53 2.57
N LEU A 65 1.10 14.00 1.36
CA LEU A 65 2.43 13.63 0.87
C LEU A 65 3.37 14.85 0.91
N GLU A 66 2.95 16.00 0.38
CA GLU A 66 3.74 17.22 0.39
C GLU A 66 4.08 17.69 1.81
N THR A 67 3.11 17.59 2.74
CA THR A 67 3.33 17.94 4.14
C THR A 67 4.37 17.03 4.81
N ILE A 68 4.30 15.71 4.54
CA ILE A 68 5.24 14.73 5.08
C ILE A 68 6.64 14.96 4.51
N LEU A 69 6.75 15.16 3.19
CA LEU A 69 8.04 15.43 2.53
C LEU A 69 8.69 16.70 3.09
N ALA A 70 7.93 17.78 3.22
CA ALA A 70 8.46 19.05 3.77
C ALA A 70 8.90 18.92 5.23
N LYS A 71 8.12 18.23 6.07
CA LYS A 71 8.36 18.17 7.52
C LYS A 71 9.42 17.15 7.93
N ASN A 72 9.44 15.99 7.28
CA ASN A 72 10.23 14.84 7.73
C ASN A 72 11.43 14.55 6.84
N TYR A 73 11.41 15.02 5.59
CA TYR A 73 12.43 14.70 4.60
C TYR A 73 13.08 15.93 3.96
N GLU A 74 12.75 17.14 4.43
CA GLU A 74 13.27 18.40 3.87
C GLU A 74 13.06 18.52 2.35
N GLY A 75 11.96 17.94 1.85
CA GLY A 75 11.64 17.86 0.42
C GLY A 75 12.42 16.82 -0.37
N GLN A 76 13.30 16.04 0.26
CA GLN A 76 14.11 15.00 -0.39
C GLN A 76 13.30 13.70 -0.59
N GLU A 77 12.70 13.57 -1.77
CA GLU A 77 11.90 12.42 -2.18
C GLU A 77 12.65 11.08 -2.08
N ASP A 78 13.95 11.08 -2.37
CA ASP A 78 14.77 9.87 -2.37
C ASP A 78 14.92 9.28 -0.95
N LEU A 79 14.90 10.11 0.10
CA LEU A 79 14.90 9.63 1.48
C LEU A 79 13.57 8.96 1.85
N PHE A 80 12.45 9.49 1.35
CA PHE A 80 11.13 8.89 1.53
C PHE A 80 11.05 7.51 0.85
N LEU A 81 11.53 7.41 -0.40
CA LEU A 81 11.62 6.12 -1.11
C LEU A 81 12.62 5.17 -0.44
N GLY A 82 13.68 5.69 0.17
CA GLY A 82 14.61 4.92 0.99
C GLY A 82 13.93 4.29 2.21
N GLU A 83 13.06 5.03 2.92
CA GLU A 83 12.28 4.48 4.04
C GLU A 83 11.33 3.37 3.56
N LEU A 84 10.67 3.55 2.41
CA LEU A 84 9.82 2.53 1.79
C LEU A 84 10.60 1.24 1.50
N GLN A 85 11.80 1.36 0.90
CA GLN A 85 12.66 0.22 0.60
C GLN A 85 13.17 -0.47 1.86
N PHE A 86 13.59 0.31 2.85
CA PHE A 86 14.04 -0.20 4.13
C PHE A 86 12.93 -0.96 4.87
N ALA A 87 11.72 -0.40 4.94
CA ALA A 87 10.56 -1.05 5.54
C ALA A 87 10.25 -2.40 4.86
N PHE A 88 10.31 -2.46 3.53
CA PHE A 88 10.14 -3.71 2.80
C PHE A 88 11.20 -4.76 3.17
N ILE A 89 12.48 -4.38 3.18
CA ILE A 89 13.58 -5.31 3.51
C ILE A 89 13.47 -5.77 4.97
N ALA A 90 13.20 -4.87 5.90
CA ALA A 90 13.02 -5.19 7.31
C ALA A 90 11.81 -6.11 7.55
N PHE A 91 10.76 -5.97 6.74
CA PHE A 91 9.64 -6.91 6.74
C PHE A 91 10.06 -8.28 6.19
N MET A 92 10.60 -8.33 4.97
CA MET A 92 10.93 -9.59 4.29
C MET A 92 12.04 -10.37 5.00
N MET A 93 13.15 -9.71 5.35
CA MET A 93 14.31 -10.38 5.95
C MET A 93 14.22 -10.48 7.47
N GLY A 94 13.62 -9.47 8.10
CA GLY A 94 13.54 -9.35 9.56
C GLY A 94 12.23 -9.85 10.17
N GLN A 95 11.25 -10.23 9.33
CA GLN A 95 9.92 -10.65 9.75
C GLN A 95 9.26 -9.62 10.70
N SER A 96 9.54 -8.33 10.48
CA SER A 96 9.06 -7.26 11.35
C SER A 96 7.66 -6.81 10.95
N LEU A 97 6.68 -7.04 11.83
CA LEU A 97 5.33 -6.50 11.65
C LEU A 97 5.32 -4.97 11.59
N GLU A 98 6.14 -4.31 12.41
CA GLU A 98 6.24 -2.85 12.42
C GLU A 98 6.71 -2.35 11.04
N ALA A 99 7.64 -3.08 10.42
CA ALA A 99 8.10 -2.78 9.07
C ALA A 99 7.03 -3.03 7.99
N PHE A 100 6.25 -4.10 8.11
CA PHE A 100 5.11 -4.35 7.23
C PHE A 100 4.09 -3.22 7.29
N MET A 101 3.72 -2.81 8.50
CA MET A 101 2.75 -1.73 8.71
C MET A 101 3.27 -0.42 8.10
N GLN A 102 4.56 -0.14 8.23
CA GLN A 102 5.14 1.05 7.62
C GLN A 102 5.15 0.95 6.10
N TRP A 103 5.59 -0.17 5.53
CA TRP A 103 5.59 -0.39 4.09
C TRP A 103 4.17 -0.22 3.52
N LYS A 104 3.17 -0.85 4.16
CA LYS A 104 1.74 -0.69 3.83
C LYS A 104 1.32 0.77 3.88
N ALA A 105 1.65 1.50 4.95
CA ALA A 105 1.26 2.90 5.09
C ALA A 105 1.87 3.82 4.02
N LEU A 106 3.14 3.61 3.66
CA LEU A 106 3.84 4.36 2.63
C LEU A 106 3.29 4.04 1.22
N VAL A 107 3.08 2.76 0.91
CA VAL A 107 2.44 2.34 -0.35
C VAL A 107 1.01 2.89 -0.44
N SER A 108 0.25 2.80 0.65
CA SER A 108 -1.11 3.34 0.69
C SER A 108 -1.15 4.84 0.42
N LEU A 109 -0.26 5.60 1.06
CA LEU A 109 -0.17 7.04 0.86
C LEU A 109 0.09 7.39 -0.61
N LEU A 110 1.08 6.74 -1.23
CA LEU A 110 1.45 7.03 -2.61
C LEU A 110 0.37 6.62 -3.61
N LEU A 111 -0.22 5.42 -3.48
CA LEU A 111 -1.30 4.98 -4.38
C LEU A 111 -2.59 5.79 -4.20
N SER A 112 -2.78 6.48 -3.07
CA SER A 112 -3.94 7.36 -2.83
C SER A 112 -3.73 8.81 -3.29
N CYS A 113 -2.66 9.10 -4.05
CA CYS A 113 -2.42 10.42 -4.62
C CYS A 113 -2.89 10.47 -6.07
N SER A 114 -3.73 11.45 -6.41
CA SER A 114 -4.24 11.61 -7.77
C SER A 114 -3.50 12.70 -8.56
N ASP A 115 -3.25 13.85 -7.94
CA ASP A 115 -2.56 14.98 -8.58
C ASP A 115 -1.02 14.79 -8.63
N ALA A 116 -0.43 14.24 -7.57
CA ALA A 116 1.03 14.05 -7.47
C ALA A 116 1.68 13.25 -8.62
N PRO A 117 1.15 12.08 -9.04
CA PRO A 117 1.76 11.33 -10.14
C PRO A 117 1.74 12.09 -11.49
N LEU A 118 0.71 12.90 -11.72
CA LEU A 118 0.46 13.53 -13.03
C LEU A 118 1.08 14.92 -13.15
N HIS A 119 1.21 15.66 -12.05
CA HIS A 119 1.52 17.09 -12.12
C HIS A 119 2.70 17.53 -11.25
N THR A 120 2.72 17.19 -9.96
CA THR A 120 3.71 17.79 -9.03
C THR A 120 4.96 16.95 -8.84
N ARG A 121 4.86 15.61 -8.90
CA ARG A 121 5.91 14.66 -8.46
C ARG A 121 6.08 13.46 -9.39
N THR A 122 5.85 13.62 -10.69
CA THR A 122 5.90 12.52 -11.68
C THR A 122 7.18 11.66 -11.60
N ASN A 123 8.36 12.28 -11.47
CA ASN A 123 9.63 11.56 -11.35
C ASN A 123 9.71 10.69 -10.08
N MET A 124 9.18 11.17 -8.95
CA MET A 124 9.07 10.39 -7.72
C MET A 124 8.21 9.15 -7.94
N PHE A 125 7.07 9.31 -8.62
CA PHE A 125 6.13 8.24 -8.89
C PHE A 125 6.70 7.19 -9.85
N ILE A 126 7.48 7.59 -10.85
CA ILE A 126 8.21 6.65 -11.71
C ILE A 126 9.17 5.78 -10.87
N LYS A 127 9.96 6.41 -9.99
CA LYS A 127 10.87 5.68 -9.07
C LYS A 127 10.11 4.78 -8.10
N PHE A 128 8.97 5.26 -7.58
CA PHE A 128 8.09 4.49 -6.70
C PHE A 128 7.54 3.25 -7.38
N ILE A 129 6.86 3.39 -8.53
CA ILE A 129 6.27 2.26 -9.26
C ILE A 129 7.35 1.25 -9.62
N ARG A 130 8.51 1.71 -10.08
CA ARG A 130 9.65 0.84 -10.34
C ARG A 130 10.11 0.09 -9.09
N THR A 131 10.21 0.78 -7.96
CA THR A 131 10.59 0.17 -6.68
C THR A 131 9.57 -0.88 -6.25
N LEU A 132 8.28 -0.54 -6.26
CA LEU A 132 7.20 -1.45 -5.90
C LEU A 132 7.15 -2.66 -6.84
N TYR A 133 7.31 -2.46 -8.16
CA TYR A 133 7.40 -3.54 -9.14
C TYR A 133 8.49 -4.55 -8.77
N TYR A 134 9.71 -4.10 -8.47
CA TYR A 134 10.79 -5.03 -8.14
C TYR A 134 10.64 -5.66 -6.75
N GLN A 135 10.11 -4.92 -5.77
CA GLN A 135 9.75 -5.47 -4.46
C GLN A 135 8.74 -6.60 -4.61
N LEU A 136 7.66 -6.39 -5.38
CA LEU A 136 6.64 -7.38 -5.57
C LEU A 136 7.15 -8.57 -6.42
N LYS A 137 7.88 -8.27 -7.50
CA LYS A 137 8.42 -9.29 -8.39
C LYS A 137 9.34 -10.25 -7.66
N HIS A 138 10.27 -9.74 -6.84
CA HIS A 138 11.26 -10.57 -6.18
C HIS A 138 10.84 -11.04 -4.79
N GLY A 139 10.01 -10.27 -4.09
CA GLY A 139 9.53 -10.64 -2.77
C GLY A 139 8.52 -11.77 -2.78
N PHE A 140 7.78 -11.94 -3.88
CA PHE A 140 6.65 -12.86 -3.97
C PHE A 140 6.75 -13.83 -5.16
N GLN A 141 7.93 -13.93 -5.79
CA GLN A 141 8.18 -14.98 -6.77
C GLN A 141 8.08 -16.35 -6.08
N HIS A 142 6.97 -17.04 -6.35
CA HIS A 142 6.69 -18.39 -5.87
C HIS A 142 7.88 -19.29 -6.24
N THR A 143 8.47 -19.95 -5.25
CA THR A 143 9.60 -20.87 -5.39
C THR A 143 9.18 -22.11 -6.20
N GLN A 144 8.93 -21.97 -7.50
CA GLN A 144 8.59 -23.08 -8.41
C GLN A 144 9.83 -23.92 -8.77
N ASP A 145 11.05 -23.44 -8.48
CA ASP A 145 12.29 -24.09 -8.94
C ASP A 145 13.04 -24.90 -7.87
N SER A 146 12.45 -25.17 -6.69
CA SER A 146 13.09 -26.03 -5.68
C SER A 146 12.67 -27.49 -5.79
N LYS A 147 13.20 -28.19 -6.79
CA LYS A 147 13.50 -29.63 -6.71
C LYS A 147 14.79 -29.93 -5.92
N SER A 148 15.27 -28.97 -5.12
CA SER A 148 16.40 -29.14 -4.22
C SER A 148 15.92 -28.95 -2.80
N GLY A 149 16.03 -30.01 -1.99
CA GLY A 149 15.60 -30.07 -0.59
C GLY A 149 16.49 -29.27 0.36
N ASP A 150 16.72 -27.99 0.07
CA ASP A 150 17.34 -27.06 1.01
C ASP A 150 16.30 -26.03 1.45
N MET A 151 15.67 -26.32 2.59
CA MET A 151 14.62 -25.54 3.24
C MET A 151 15.24 -24.29 3.89
N GLY A 152 15.85 -23.42 3.09
CA GLY A 152 16.45 -22.17 3.54
C GLY A 152 15.56 -20.98 3.21
N ASN A 153 14.73 -20.55 4.17
CA ASN A 153 14.03 -19.26 4.19
C ASN A 153 13.19 -18.88 2.95
N SER A 154 12.42 -19.81 2.37
CA SER A 154 11.23 -19.37 1.65
C SER A 154 10.36 -18.68 2.71
N LEU A 155 10.21 -17.34 2.62
CA LEU A 155 9.11 -16.68 3.31
C LEU A 155 7.88 -17.32 2.68
N CYS A 156 7.35 -18.37 3.33
CA CYS A 156 6.03 -18.91 3.04
C CYS A 156 5.08 -17.80 3.44
N LEU A 157 5.02 -16.74 2.64
CA LEU A 157 3.94 -15.79 2.63
C LEU A 157 2.76 -16.56 2.01
N ASP A 158 2.11 -17.40 2.81
CA ASP A 158 0.77 -17.94 2.63
C ASP A 158 -0.06 -17.03 1.72
N GLU A 159 -0.54 -17.61 0.63
CA GLU A 159 -1.28 -16.91 -0.43
C GLU A 159 -2.51 -16.16 0.12
N THR A 160 -2.94 -16.49 1.35
CA THR A 160 -4.03 -15.83 2.08
C THR A 160 -3.73 -14.41 2.58
N TRP A 161 -2.47 -14.00 2.73
CA TRP A 161 -2.13 -12.62 3.15
C TRP A 161 -2.52 -11.56 2.11
N PHE A 162 -2.67 -11.98 0.86
CA PHE A 162 -3.03 -11.15 -0.26
C PHE A 162 -4.22 -11.73 -1.02
N SER A 163 -5.23 -12.28 -0.33
CA SER A 163 -6.47 -12.73 -0.98
C SER A 163 -7.71 -11.99 -0.45
N ARG A 164 -8.41 -11.33 -1.38
CA ARG A 164 -9.66 -10.56 -1.31
C ARG A 164 -9.79 -9.30 -0.45
N ASP A 165 -8.98 -9.09 0.60
CA ASP A 165 -9.11 -7.88 1.45
C ASP A 165 -7.96 -6.87 1.29
N ILE A 166 -7.38 -6.85 0.09
CA ILE A 166 -6.02 -6.39 -0.15
C ILE A 166 -6.07 -4.89 -0.43
N PHE A 167 -5.62 -4.09 0.54
CA PHE A 167 -5.42 -2.65 0.35
C PHE A 167 -4.71 -2.35 -0.98
N LEU A 168 -3.75 -3.20 -1.36
CA LEU A 168 -3.00 -3.09 -2.61
C LEU A 168 -3.86 -3.30 -3.85
N TYR A 169 -4.85 -4.21 -3.84
CA TYR A 169 -5.77 -4.38 -4.98
C TYR A 169 -6.60 -3.12 -5.21
N ARG A 170 -7.34 -2.68 -4.18
CA ARG A 170 -8.20 -1.48 -4.25
C ARG A 170 -7.41 -0.24 -4.67
N LEU A 171 -6.31 0.03 -3.96
CA LEU A 171 -5.50 1.21 -4.23
C LEU A 171 -4.75 1.15 -5.55
N SER A 172 -4.34 -0.04 -6.02
CA SER A 172 -3.74 -0.15 -7.34
C SER A 172 -4.78 0.06 -8.44
N LYS A 173 -6.00 -0.46 -8.26
CA LYS A 173 -7.11 -0.24 -9.20
C LYS A 173 -7.40 1.25 -9.34
N ASP A 174 -7.65 1.94 -8.23
CA ASP A 174 -7.92 3.38 -8.21
C ASP A 174 -6.76 4.18 -8.86
N PHE A 175 -5.53 3.84 -8.49
CA PHE A 175 -4.33 4.48 -9.04
C PHE A 175 -4.20 4.26 -10.56
N PHE A 176 -4.47 3.05 -11.06
CA PHE A 176 -4.40 2.76 -12.49
C PHE A 176 -5.49 3.48 -13.27
N THR A 177 -6.72 3.60 -12.73
CA THR A 177 -7.77 4.42 -13.34
C THR A 177 -7.30 5.86 -13.47
N VAL A 178 -6.75 6.46 -12.40
CA VAL A 178 -6.19 7.84 -12.46
C VAL A 178 -5.10 7.97 -13.53
N VAL A 179 -4.14 7.05 -13.58
CA VAL A 179 -3.00 7.14 -14.50
C VAL A 179 -3.39 6.82 -15.95
N PHE A 180 -4.35 5.94 -16.20
CA PHE A 180 -4.70 5.52 -17.56
C PHE A 180 -5.80 6.37 -18.20
N GLU A 181 -6.69 6.96 -17.42
CA GLU A 181 -7.74 7.85 -17.93
C GLU A 181 -7.28 9.31 -18.06
N ALA A 182 -6.13 9.67 -17.48
CA ALA A 182 -5.58 11.01 -17.58
C ALA A 182 -5.29 11.41 -19.04
N PRO A 183 -5.66 12.63 -19.47
CA PRO A 183 -5.56 13.06 -20.86
C PRO A 183 -4.10 13.22 -21.34
N VAL A 184 -3.19 13.53 -20.42
CA VAL A 184 -1.76 13.70 -20.68
C VAL A 184 -1.00 13.03 -19.55
N VAL A 185 -0.13 12.07 -19.89
CA VAL A 185 0.63 11.27 -18.93
C VAL A 185 2.04 11.12 -19.45
N ASP A 186 3.01 11.21 -18.54
CA ASP A 186 4.41 10.93 -18.87
C ASP A 186 4.59 9.50 -19.39
N GLY A 187 5.39 9.33 -20.44
CA GLY A 187 5.56 8.05 -21.12
C GLY A 187 6.24 6.99 -20.24
N ASP A 188 7.19 7.39 -19.40
CA ASP A 188 7.86 6.47 -18.49
C ASP A 188 6.93 6.05 -17.36
N LEU A 189 6.17 7.00 -16.79
CA LEU A 189 5.15 6.70 -15.78
C LEU A 189 4.14 5.68 -16.31
N LEU A 190 3.59 5.94 -17.50
CA LEU A 190 2.63 5.06 -18.15
C LEU A 190 3.22 3.68 -18.45
N SER A 191 4.47 3.61 -18.90
CA SER A 191 5.15 2.34 -19.18
C SER A 191 5.36 1.50 -17.92
N TRP A 192 5.73 2.11 -16.80
CA TRP A 192 5.94 1.43 -15.53
C TRP A 192 4.63 1.04 -14.87
N ALA A 193 3.60 1.89 -14.95
CA ALA A 193 2.25 1.55 -14.46
C ALA A 193 1.71 0.30 -15.16
N ARG A 194 1.85 0.19 -16.50
CA ARG A 194 1.46 -1.02 -17.24
C ARG A 194 2.25 -2.27 -16.83
N LYS A 195 3.56 -2.12 -16.60
CA LYS A 195 4.40 -3.24 -16.10
C LYS A 195 3.96 -3.70 -14.72
N LEU A 196 3.62 -2.75 -13.83
CA LEU A 196 3.12 -3.06 -12.49
C LEU A 196 1.75 -3.74 -12.56
N LYS A 197 0.79 -3.22 -13.34
CA LYS A 197 -0.52 -3.86 -13.57
C LYS A 197 -0.35 -5.30 -14.04
N SER A 198 0.43 -5.52 -15.11
CA SER A 198 0.69 -6.85 -15.64
C SER A 198 1.34 -7.79 -14.60
N LEU A 199 2.26 -7.29 -13.77
CA LEU A 199 2.83 -8.09 -12.68
C LEU A 199 1.78 -8.50 -11.64
N LEU A 200 0.91 -7.57 -11.23
CA LEU A 200 -0.14 -7.84 -10.24
C LEU A 200 -1.16 -8.86 -10.76
N GLU A 201 -1.61 -8.70 -12.01
CA GLU A 201 -2.53 -9.64 -12.68
C GLU A 201 -1.90 -11.02 -12.81
N THR A 202 -0.63 -11.11 -13.23
CA THR A 202 0.05 -12.40 -13.43
C THR A 202 0.48 -13.10 -12.14
N THR A 203 0.84 -12.34 -11.10
CA THR A 203 1.33 -12.90 -9.84
C THR A 203 0.18 -13.29 -8.91
N PHE A 204 -0.88 -12.48 -8.87
CA PHE A 204 -1.97 -12.65 -7.92
C PHE A 204 -3.31 -13.04 -8.57
N GLY A 205 -3.40 -13.09 -9.90
CA GLY A 205 -4.65 -13.38 -10.60
C GLY A 205 -5.71 -12.30 -10.45
N TRP A 206 -5.32 -11.07 -10.12
CA TRP A 206 -6.26 -9.95 -9.96
C TRP A 206 -6.81 -9.50 -11.31
N ASP A 207 -8.07 -9.08 -11.31
CA ASP A 207 -8.68 -8.36 -12.43
C ASP A 207 -8.63 -6.86 -12.16
N LEU A 208 -7.72 -6.17 -12.83
CA LEU A 208 -7.53 -4.72 -12.71
C LEU A 208 -8.07 -3.98 -13.94
N GLU A 209 -8.89 -4.64 -14.76
CA GLU A 209 -9.60 -3.98 -15.85
C GLU A 209 -10.79 -3.18 -15.32
N ASP A 210 -11.03 -2.03 -15.96
CA ASP A 210 -12.15 -1.14 -15.65
C ASP A 210 -13.38 -1.56 -16.43
N ASP A 211 -13.77 -2.83 -16.29
CA ASP A 211 -15.00 -3.32 -16.87
C ASP A 211 -16.14 -2.89 -15.96
N ALA A 212 -16.97 -1.96 -16.45
CA ALA A 212 -18.21 -1.51 -15.80
C ALA A 212 -19.19 -2.66 -15.46
N VAL A 213 -18.91 -3.89 -15.94
CA VAL A 213 -19.65 -5.12 -15.65
C VAL A 213 -19.23 -5.74 -14.30
N ASN A 214 -17.99 -5.53 -13.86
CA ASN A 214 -17.48 -6.03 -12.57
C ASN A 214 -17.93 -5.18 -11.36
N LEU A 215 -18.58 -4.04 -11.59
CA LEU A 215 -19.20 -3.22 -10.54
C LEU A 215 -20.53 -3.83 -10.01
N ILE A 216 -21.04 -4.88 -10.67
CA ILE A 216 -22.36 -5.43 -10.36
C ILE A 216 -22.28 -6.55 -9.30
N ASP A 217 -21.12 -7.21 -9.13
CA ASP A 217 -21.06 -8.44 -8.30
C ASP A 217 -20.43 -8.27 -6.89
N GLU A 218 -19.74 -7.17 -6.55
CA GLU A 218 -19.13 -7.04 -5.21
C GLU A 218 -19.34 -5.71 -4.43
N ASP A 219 -19.94 -4.65 -5.00
CA ASP A 219 -20.06 -3.32 -4.32
C ASP A 219 -21.52 -2.81 -4.16
N ASP A 220 -22.45 -3.70 -3.82
CA ASP A 220 -23.82 -3.31 -3.38
C ASP A 220 -23.82 -2.38 -2.16
N GLU A 221 -22.70 -2.26 -1.44
CA GLU A 221 -22.51 -1.33 -0.32
C GLU A 221 -22.60 0.15 -0.75
N PHE A 222 -22.20 0.46 -1.98
CA PHE A 222 -22.21 1.82 -2.54
C PHE A 222 -23.35 2.05 -3.54
N ALA A 223 -24.17 1.02 -3.81
CA ALA A 223 -25.33 1.15 -4.68
C ALA A 223 -26.39 2.09 -4.06
N PRO A 224 -27.02 2.96 -4.85
CA PRO A 224 -28.07 3.82 -4.32
C PRO A 224 -29.26 2.98 -3.83
N VAL A 225 -29.79 3.30 -2.65
CA VAL A 225 -31.01 2.66 -2.14
C VAL A 225 -32.17 3.00 -3.06
N VAL A 226 -32.68 1.99 -3.77
CA VAL A 226 -33.86 2.12 -4.64
C VAL A 226 -35.10 2.19 -3.76
N VAL A 227 -35.81 3.32 -3.79
CA VAL A 227 -37.10 3.47 -3.13
C VAL A 227 -38.18 3.43 -4.20
N GLU A 228 -39.02 2.39 -4.16
CA GLU A 228 -40.22 2.35 -5.00
C GLU A 228 -41.16 3.47 -4.55
N MET A 229 -41.45 4.40 -5.47
CA MET A 229 -42.46 5.43 -5.22
C MET A 229 -43.81 4.82 -5.54
N ASP A 230 -44.64 4.59 -4.52
CA ASP A 230 -46.04 4.24 -4.72
C ASP A 230 -46.71 5.34 -5.57
N GLY A 231 -47.14 4.96 -6.77
CA GLY A 231 -47.82 5.85 -7.70
C GLY A 231 -49.06 6.46 -7.05
N SER A 232 -49.13 7.79 -7.05
CA SER A 232 -50.34 8.53 -6.68
C SER A 232 -51.45 8.36 -7.71
#